data_AF-A0A6J7D360-F1
#
_entry.id   AF-A0A6J7D360-F1
#
_cell.length_a   1.000
_cell.length_b   1.000
_cell.length_c   1.000
_cell.angle_alpha   90.00
_cell.angle_beta   90.00
_cell.angle_gamma   90.00
#
_symmetry.space_group_name_H-M   'P 1'
#
loop_
_entity.id
_entity.type
_entity.pdbx_description
1 polymer ?
#
loop_
_entity_poly.entity_id
_entity_poly.type
_entity_poly.pdbx_seq_one_letter_code
_entity_poly.pdbx_strand_id
1 'polypeptide(L)'
;MIAHELGLTGAIGTKVERKNGILTGKLVGKPIHGAEKRKALKALAKDRNLSLKRSYAYSDSQNDLPMLTAVGHPVAVNPDKILTRYAKAADWPIYDFKKRELKANRE
;
A
#
# COMPACT_ATOMS: atom_id res chain seq x y z
N MET A 1 15.06 7.45 5.04
CA MET A 1 14.22 6.49 4.28
C MET A 1 12.82 6.73 4.78
N ILE A 2 11.85 7.06 3.92
CA ILE A 2 10.51 7.53 4.32
C ILE A 2 9.88 6.65 5.41
N ALA A 3 9.99 5.32 5.31
CA ALA A 3 9.46 4.41 6.31
C ALA A 3 10.03 4.65 7.73
N HIS A 4 11.34 4.92 7.85
CA HIS A 4 11.97 5.22 9.14
C HIS A 4 11.54 6.58 9.68
N GLU A 5 11.44 7.59 8.82
CA GLU A 5 10.97 8.94 9.19
C GLU A 5 9.52 8.92 9.70
N LEU A 6 8.72 7.96 9.23
CA LEU A 6 7.35 7.72 9.68
C LEU A 6 7.23 6.72 10.84
N GLY A 7 8.34 6.24 11.42
CA GLY A 7 8.32 5.29 12.53
C GLY A 7 7.85 3.87 12.16
N LEU A 8 7.91 3.49 10.89
CA LEU A 8 7.48 2.17 10.40
C LEU A 8 8.60 1.12 10.54
N THR A 9 8.22 -0.14 10.66
CA THR A 9 9.17 -1.27 10.83
C THR A 9 9.82 -1.77 9.54
N GLY A 10 9.54 -1.13 8.41
CA GLY A 10 10.11 -1.50 7.12
C GLY A 10 9.31 -1.00 5.92
N ALA A 11 9.81 -1.33 4.74
CA ALA A 11 9.16 -1.04 3.46
C ALA A 11 9.37 -2.19 2.48
N ILE A 12 8.37 -2.43 1.63
CA ILE A 12 8.48 -3.33 0.48
C ILE A 12 8.14 -2.51 -0.76
N GLY A 13 9.01 -2.54 -1.75
CA GLY A 13 8.84 -1.80 -2.99
C GLY A 13 9.60 -2.44 -4.14
N THR A 14 9.36 -1.92 -5.35
CA THR A 14 10.08 -2.34 -6.56
C THR A 14 11.58 -2.11 -6.39
N LYS A 15 12.38 -3.14 -6.69
CA LYS A 15 13.84 -3.06 -6.62
C LYS A 15 14.40 -2.71 -7.99
N VAL A 16 15.31 -1.74 -8.03
CA VAL A 16 16.05 -1.34 -9.23
C VAL A 16 17.49 -1.85 -9.07
N GLU A 17 18.03 -2.42 -10.13
CA GLU A 17 19.40 -2.96 -10.16
C GLU A 17 20.40 -1.81 -9.95
N ARG A 18 21.41 -2.11 -9.14
CA ARG A 18 22.53 -1.23 -8.84
C ARG A 18 23.83 -1.94 -9.18
N LYS A 19 24.69 -1.29 -9.98
CA LYS A 19 26.06 -1.75 -10.25
C LYS A 19 27.03 -0.67 -9.82
N ASN A 20 28.00 -1.04 -8.98
CA ASN A 20 29.01 -0.11 -8.44
C ASN A 20 28.41 1.16 -7.83
N GLY A 21 27.30 1.02 -7.12
CA GLY A 21 26.62 2.17 -6.51
C GLY A 21 25.77 3.01 -7.47
N ILE A 22 25.64 2.65 -8.75
CA ILE A 22 24.86 3.39 -9.75
C ILE A 22 23.63 2.58 -10.17
N LEU A 23 22.47 3.23 -10.25
CA LEU A 23 21.24 2.62 -10.74
C LEU A 23 21.36 2.36 -12.24
N THR A 24 21.10 1.13 -12.67
CA THR A 24 21.20 0.77 -14.10
C THR A 24 19.90 1.00 -14.87
N GLY A 25 18.81 1.30 -14.16
CA GLY A 25 17.46 1.40 -14.73
C GLY A 25 16.77 0.05 -14.95
N LYS A 26 17.49 -1.07 -14.81
CA LYS A 26 16.89 -2.41 -14.90
C LYS A 26 16.18 -2.76 -13.61
N LEU A 27 15.05 -3.46 -13.70
CA LEU A 27 14.34 -3.95 -12.52
C LEU A 27 14.94 -5.25 -12.03
N VAL A 28 14.97 -5.42 -10.71
CA VAL A 28 15.28 -6.70 -10.05
C VAL A 28 13.96 -7.37 -9.69
N GLY A 29 13.60 -8.41 -10.43
CA GLY A 29 12.33 -9.10 -10.28
C GLY A 29 11.15 -8.30 -10.85
N LYS A 30 9.94 -8.62 -10.37
CA LYS A 30 8.71 -7.98 -10.85
C LYS A 30 8.45 -6.66 -10.11
N PRO A 31 7.91 -5.63 -10.79
CA PRO A 31 7.40 -4.45 -10.11
C PRO A 31 6.37 -4.82 -9.04
N ILE A 32 6.44 -4.19 -7.87
CA ILE A 32 5.48 -4.37 -6.79
C ILE A 32 4.20 -3.57 -7.13
N HIS A 33 3.40 -4.14 -8.03
CA HIS A 33 2.18 -3.57 -8.57
C HIS A 33 1.08 -4.62 -8.68
N GLY A 34 -0.18 -4.24 -8.46
CA GLY A 34 -1.31 -5.17 -8.64
C GLY A 34 -1.19 -6.42 -7.77
N ALA A 35 -1.26 -7.58 -8.42
CA ALA A 35 -1.16 -8.87 -7.76
C ALA A 35 0.18 -9.11 -7.03
N GLU A 36 1.27 -8.45 -7.44
CA GLU A 36 2.56 -8.59 -6.77
C GLU A 36 2.56 -7.92 -5.38
N LYS A 37 1.77 -6.84 -5.18
CA LYS A 37 1.53 -6.28 -3.84
C LYS A 37 0.86 -7.30 -2.92
N ARG A 38 -0.17 -7.99 -3.41
CA ARG A 38 -0.84 -9.08 -2.65
C ARG A 38 0.14 -10.21 -2.31
N LYS A 39 1.01 -10.60 -3.23
CA LYS A 39 2.01 -11.65 -2.99
C LYS A 39 3.02 -11.22 -1.92
N ALA A 40 3.56 -10.01 -2.04
CA ALA A 40 4.46 -9.43 -1.06
C ALA A 40 3.82 -9.34 0.33
N LEU A 41 2.57 -8.88 0.42
CA LEU A 41 1.79 -8.84 1.66
C LEU A 41 1.65 -10.24 2.29
N LYS A 42 1.27 -11.25 1.50
CA LYS A 42 1.12 -12.64 1.99
C LYS A 42 2.44 -13.24 2.47
N ALA A 43 3.55 -12.97 1.76
CA ALA A 43 4.88 -13.40 2.18
C ALA A 43 5.27 -12.76 3.50
N LEU A 44 5.12 -11.43 3.63
CA LEU A 44 5.41 -10.71 4.87
C LEU A 44 4.57 -11.24 6.05
N ALA A 45 3.28 -11.49 5.82
CA ALA A 45 2.40 -12.01 6.86
C ALA A 45 2.81 -13.41 7.30
N LYS A 46 3.25 -14.27 6.38
CA LYS A 46 3.79 -15.59 6.72
C LYS A 46 5.08 -15.47 7.53
N ASP A 47 6.03 -14.68 7.06
CA ASP A 47 7.35 -14.54 7.67
C ASP A 47 7.29 -13.94 9.08
N ARG A 48 6.33 -13.03 9.31
CA ARG A 48 6.13 -12.35 10.60
C ARG A 48 4.99 -12.94 11.44
N ASN A 49 4.41 -14.07 11.03
CA ASN A 49 3.26 -14.71 11.68
C ASN A 49 2.10 -13.74 11.97
N LEU A 50 1.74 -12.91 10.98
CA LEU A 50 0.67 -11.92 11.07
C LEU A 50 -0.64 -12.46 10.50
N SER A 51 -1.74 -12.14 11.16
CA SER A 51 -3.08 -12.43 10.65
C SER A 51 -3.55 -11.32 9.71
N LEU A 52 -3.65 -11.62 8.41
CA LEU A 52 -4.21 -10.69 7.43
C LEU A 52 -5.67 -10.32 7.74
N LYS A 53 -6.43 -11.23 8.35
CA LYS A 53 -7.81 -10.95 8.79
C LYS A 53 -7.89 -9.89 9.88
N ARG A 54 -6.82 -9.67 10.65
CA ARG A 54 -6.73 -8.59 11.66
C ARG A 54 -5.92 -7.39 11.17
N SER A 55 -5.47 -7.42 9.93
CA SER A 55 -4.61 -6.38 9.36
C SER A 55 -5.44 -5.31 8.67
N TYR A 56 -4.89 -4.11 8.64
CA TYR A 56 -5.43 -2.96 7.93
C TYR A 56 -4.59 -2.69 6.68
N ALA A 57 -5.25 -2.22 5.62
CA ALA A 57 -4.58 -1.76 4.42
C ALA A 57 -5.26 -0.49 3.90
N TYR A 58 -4.45 0.48 3.49
CA TYR A 58 -4.88 1.79 3.03
C TYR A 58 -4.35 2.04 1.62
N SER A 59 -5.19 2.51 0.70
CA SER A 59 -4.74 2.91 -0.65
C SER A 59 -5.73 3.87 -1.33
N ASP A 60 -5.22 4.61 -2.30
CA ASP A 60 -5.93 5.54 -3.17
C ASP A 60 -6.20 4.98 -4.58
N SER A 61 -5.59 3.85 -4.95
CA SER A 61 -5.62 3.37 -6.33
C SER A 61 -6.26 1.98 -6.49
N GLN A 62 -7.02 1.82 -7.57
CA GLN A 62 -7.55 0.51 -8.01
C GLN A 62 -6.46 -0.55 -8.19
N ASN A 63 -5.22 -0.14 -8.45
CA ASN A 63 -4.08 -1.04 -8.61
C ASN A 63 -3.82 -1.85 -7.34
N ASP A 64 -4.34 -1.39 -6.21
CA ASP A 64 -4.16 -2.03 -4.91
C ASP A 64 -5.37 -2.86 -4.48
N LEU A 65 -6.42 -2.96 -5.31
CA LEU A 65 -7.57 -3.83 -5.05
C LEU A 65 -7.14 -5.26 -4.67
N PRO A 66 -6.16 -5.92 -5.33
CA PRO A 66 -5.71 -7.24 -4.91
C PRO A 66 -5.13 -7.27 -3.49
N MET A 67 -4.47 -6.19 -3.05
CA MET A 67 -3.92 -6.08 -1.70
C MET A 67 -5.02 -5.78 -0.68
N LEU A 68 -5.91 -4.82 -0.99
CA LEU A 68 -7.01 -4.41 -0.12
C LEU A 68 -7.98 -5.59 0.13
N THR A 69 -8.36 -6.32 -0.92
CA THR A 69 -9.22 -7.52 -0.81
C THR A 69 -8.59 -8.70 -0.05
N ALA A 70 -7.30 -8.62 0.30
CA ALA A 70 -6.60 -9.68 1.01
C ALA A 70 -6.57 -9.49 2.54
N VAL A 71 -6.95 -8.31 3.05
CA VAL A 71 -6.96 -8.00 4.48
C VAL A 71 -8.39 -7.96 5.05
N GLY A 72 -8.52 -8.04 6.37
CA GLY A 72 -9.82 -7.95 7.03
C GLY A 72 -10.35 -6.52 7.20
N HIS A 73 -9.47 -5.52 7.19
CA HIS A 73 -9.85 -4.12 7.37
C HIS A 73 -9.30 -3.23 6.23
N PRO A 74 -9.84 -3.35 5.00
CA PRO A 74 -9.47 -2.49 3.89
C PRO A 74 -10.07 -1.09 4.04
N VAL A 75 -9.29 -0.08 3.66
CA VAL A 75 -9.70 1.33 3.72
C VAL A 75 -9.27 2.03 2.44
N ALA A 76 -10.20 2.73 1.80
CA ALA A 76 -9.91 3.58 0.66
C ALA A 76 -9.63 5.01 1.13
N VAL A 77 -8.53 5.61 0.70
CA VAL A 77 -8.11 6.96 1.11
C VAL A 77 -7.92 7.81 -0.13
N ASN A 78 -8.70 8.88 -0.30
CA ASN A 78 -8.73 9.69 -1.52
C ASN A 78 -8.80 8.85 -2.82
N PRO A 79 -9.71 7.85 -2.91
CA PRO A 79 -9.64 6.83 -3.95
C PRO A 79 -9.93 7.37 -5.36
N ASP A 80 -9.33 6.72 -6.36
CA ASP A 80 -9.73 6.90 -7.75
C ASP A 80 -11.18 6.43 -8.00
N LYS A 81 -11.72 6.75 -9.18
CA LYS A 81 -13.12 6.47 -9.52
C LYS A 81 -13.47 4.98 -9.44
N ILE A 82 -12.53 4.10 -9.78
CA ILE A 82 -12.78 2.66 -9.83
C ILE A 82 -12.74 2.08 -8.41
N LEU A 83 -11.72 2.45 -7.62
CA LEU A 83 -11.66 2.06 -6.22
C LEU A 83 -12.84 2.63 -5.42
N THR A 84 -13.31 3.84 -5.72
CA THR A 84 -14.52 4.42 -5.10
C THR A 84 -15.75 3.53 -5.31
N ARG A 85 -15.99 3.08 -6.55
CA ARG A 85 -17.14 2.22 -6.87
C ARG A 85 -17.04 0.88 -6.16
N TYR A 86 -15.85 0.28 -6.13
CA TYR A 86 -15.62 -0.98 -5.46
C TYR A 86 -15.82 -0.85 -3.94
N ALA A 87 -15.19 0.15 -3.32
CA ALA A 87 -15.28 0.41 -1.89
C ALA A 87 -16.73 0.64 -1.45
N LYS A 88 -17.51 1.41 -2.21
CA LYS A 88 -18.96 1.57 -1.93
C LYS A 88 -19.73 0.27 -2.04
N ALA A 89 -19.46 -0.54 -3.06
CA ALA A 89 -20.16 -1.81 -3.27
C ALA A 89 -19.80 -2.86 -2.20
N ALA A 90 -18.58 -2.80 -1.66
CA ALA A 90 -18.07 -3.70 -0.64
C ALA A 90 -18.21 -3.15 0.80
N ASP A 91 -18.89 -2.01 0.97
CA ASP A 91 -19.07 -1.29 2.23
C ASP A 91 -17.74 -1.01 2.98
N TRP A 92 -16.69 -0.66 2.23
CA TRP A 92 -15.41 -0.28 2.80
C TRP A 92 -15.41 1.19 3.23
N PRO A 93 -14.76 1.54 4.36
CA PRO A 93 -14.53 2.92 4.74
C PRO A 93 -13.81 3.70 3.64
N ILE A 94 -14.33 4.89 3.32
CA ILE A 94 -13.70 5.85 2.41
C ILE A 94 -13.39 7.12 3.21
N TYR A 95 -12.12 7.50 3.24
CA TYR A 95 -11.69 8.79 3.79
C TYR A 95 -11.27 9.73 2.67
N ASP A 96 -11.88 10.92 2.63
CA ASP A 96 -11.52 12.01 1.72
C ASP A 96 -10.89 13.14 2.55
N PHE A 97 -9.60 13.37 2.35
CA PHE A 97 -8.81 14.38 3.04
C PHE A 97 -8.46 15.50 2.06
N LYS A 98 -8.95 16.71 2.32
CA LYS A 98 -8.59 17.87 1.51
C LYS A 98 -7.25 18.43 1.97
N LYS A 99 -6.41 18.90 1.03
CA LYS A 99 -5.10 19.55 1.33
C LYS A 99 -5.16 20.67 2.38
N ARG A 100 -6.30 21.38 2.50
CA ARG A 100 -6.50 22.43 3.51
C ARG A 100 -6.63 21.88 4.94
N GLU A 101 -7.21 20.70 5.09
CA GLU A 101 -7.51 20.10 6.41
C GLU A 101 -6.25 19.47 7.03
N LEU A 102 -5.32 18.97 6.21
CA LEU A 102 -4.04 18.41 6.68
C LEU A 102 -3.07 19.45 7.26
N LYS A 103 -3.24 20.74 6.93
CA LYS A 103 -2.42 21.83 7.50
C LYS A 103 -2.91 22.28 8.88
N ALA A 104 -4.20 22.14 9.18
CA ALA A 104 -4.79 22.58 10.44
C ALA A 104 -4.45 21.66 11.62
N ASN A 105 -4.19 20.38 11.37
CA ASN A 105 -3.87 19.38 12.41
C ASN A 105 -2.36 19.28 12.72
N ARG A 106 -1.59 20.36 12.51
CA ARG A 106 -0.15 20.42 12.78
C ARG A 106 0.19 21.26 14.04
N GLU A 107 -0.83 21.66 14.79
CA GLU A 107 -0.69 22.37 16.08
C GLU A 107 -0.65 21.39 17.26
#